data_AF-L9WQY6-F1
#
_entry.id   AF-L9WQY6-F1
#
_cell.length_a   1.000
_cell.length_b   1.000
_cell.length_c   1.000
_cell.angle_alpha   90.00
_cell.angle_beta   90.00
_cell.angle_gamma   90.00
#
_symmetry.space_group_name_H-M   'P 1'
#
loop_
_entity.id
_entity.type
_entity.pdbx_description
1 polymer ?
#
loop_
_entity_poly.entity_id
_entity_poly.type
_entity_poly.pdbx_seq_one_letter_code
_entity_poly.pdbx_strand_id
1 'polypeptide(L)'
;MGHRALVAYRRPDRLYDLRYSHWGGENAAFGRQITPETPLASGSVTADLLADSVARDRILTDFLNPCIHEALYLVDPDANYDVTAYRVCWLEWGDGRNGGRGAIVAVESDAADRRVRTWFRATKTALGDLIEMGALSRRAAQAYLESRVCADEDGTVYTYVGDDPESDVTAYTPTPDRWLEDDWWQDVTDNWETSETDDDWETGNDTDDPP
;
A
#
# COMPACT_ATOMS: atom_id res chain seq x y z
N MET A 1 0.85 -0.56 -16.18
CA MET A 1 0.28 -1.36 -15.08
C MET A 1 -0.11 -2.69 -15.67
N GLY A 2 0.38 -3.79 -15.09
CA GLY A 2 -0.03 -5.12 -15.53
C GLY A 2 -1.36 -5.43 -14.87
N HIS A 3 -2.35 -5.83 -15.65
CA HIS A 3 -3.69 -6.17 -15.16
C HIS A 3 -3.71 -7.56 -14.54
N ARG A 4 -2.87 -7.77 -13.53
CA ARG A 4 -2.59 -9.09 -12.97
C ARG A 4 -3.65 -9.48 -11.95
N ALA A 5 -4.11 -10.71 -12.02
CA ALA A 5 -5.08 -11.25 -11.08
C ALA A 5 -4.67 -12.63 -10.57
N LEU A 6 -5.05 -12.90 -9.33
CA LEU A 6 -5.02 -14.23 -8.74
C LEU A 6 -6.40 -14.87 -8.89
N VAL A 7 -6.45 -16.11 -9.36
CA VAL A 7 -7.70 -16.85 -9.56
C VAL A 7 -7.63 -18.13 -8.73
N ALA A 8 -8.55 -18.27 -7.78
CA ALA A 8 -8.58 -19.37 -6.82
C ALA A 8 -9.79 -20.26 -7.11
N TYR A 9 -9.56 -21.48 -7.55
CA TYR A 9 -10.62 -22.46 -7.82
C TYR A 9 -10.86 -23.29 -6.58
N ARG A 10 -12.08 -23.26 -6.06
CA ARG A 10 -12.48 -24.04 -4.90
C ARG A 10 -12.46 -25.53 -5.24
N ARG A 11 -11.96 -26.32 -4.31
CA ARG A 11 -11.97 -27.78 -4.33
C ARG A 11 -13.09 -28.34 -3.46
N PRO A 12 -13.46 -29.62 -3.62
CA PRO A 12 -14.46 -30.27 -2.76
C PRO A 12 -14.11 -30.30 -1.27
N ASP A 13 -12.81 -30.27 -0.93
CA ASP A 13 -12.31 -30.19 0.46
C ASP A 13 -12.38 -28.77 1.06
N ARG A 14 -12.93 -27.81 0.32
CA ARG A 14 -13.04 -26.37 0.64
C ARG A 14 -11.72 -25.59 0.63
N LEU A 15 -10.62 -26.21 0.16
CA LEU A 15 -9.38 -25.52 -0.14
C LEU A 15 -9.41 -24.97 -1.58
N TYR A 16 -8.36 -24.27 -1.98
CA TYR A 16 -8.28 -23.59 -3.27
C TYR A 16 -7.02 -23.96 -4.04
N ASP A 17 -7.19 -24.15 -5.34
CA ASP A 17 -6.11 -24.24 -6.30
C ASP A 17 -5.89 -22.86 -6.93
N LEU A 18 -4.68 -22.31 -6.80
CA LEU A 18 -4.34 -20.95 -7.19
C LEU A 18 -3.72 -20.92 -8.58
N ARG A 19 -4.17 -19.94 -9.38
CA ARG A 19 -3.74 -19.73 -10.76
C ARG A 19 -3.54 -18.25 -11.03
N TYR A 20 -2.73 -17.96 -12.03
CA TYR A 20 -2.41 -16.61 -12.47
C TYR A 20 -3.24 -16.19 -13.69
N SER A 21 -3.56 -14.90 -13.78
CA SER A 21 -3.98 -14.25 -15.03
C SER A 21 -3.23 -12.93 -15.23
N HIS A 22 -2.68 -12.71 -16.42
CA HIS A 22 -1.96 -11.47 -16.74
C HIS A 22 -2.88 -10.28 -17.02
N TRP A 23 -4.11 -10.55 -17.48
CA TRP A 23 -5.07 -9.53 -17.90
C TRP A 23 -6.34 -9.50 -17.04
N GLY A 24 -6.51 -10.45 -16.13
CA GLY A 24 -7.71 -10.56 -15.29
C GLY A 24 -7.94 -9.40 -14.32
N GLY A 25 -6.98 -8.51 -14.11
CA GLY A 25 -7.09 -7.35 -13.22
C GLY A 25 -7.75 -6.12 -13.85
N GLU A 26 -7.97 -6.11 -15.17
CA GLU A 26 -8.37 -4.91 -15.91
C GLU A 26 -9.74 -4.38 -15.47
N ASN A 27 -10.70 -5.29 -15.26
CA ASN A 27 -12.05 -5.00 -14.78
C ASN A 27 -12.70 -6.27 -14.20
N ALA A 28 -13.78 -6.09 -13.45
CA ALA A 28 -14.51 -7.20 -12.83
C ALA A 28 -15.17 -8.16 -13.85
N ALA A 29 -15.44 -7.73 -15.09
CA ALA A 29 -16.07 -8.55 -16.13
C ALA A 29 -15.25 -9.79 -16.51
N PHE A 30 -13.95 -9.83 -16.22
CA PHE A 30 -13.12 -11.01 -16.43
C PHE A 30 -13.73 -12.28 -15.82
N GLY A 31 -14.33 -12.18 -14.63
CA GLY A 31 -14.96 -13.32 -13.96
C GLY A 31 -16.07 -13.99 -14.81
N ARG A 32 -16.75 -13.22 -15.68
CA ARG A 32 -17.81 -13.74 -16.57
C ARG A 32 -17.29 -14.63 -17.70
N GLN A 33 -15.98 -14.62 -17.95
CA GLN A 33 -15.35 -15.48 -18.95
C GLN A 33 -15.04 -16.88 -18.40
N ILE A 34 -15.08 -17.05 -17.07
CA ILE A 34 -14.89 -18.32 -16.40
C ILE A 34 -16.26 -19.01 -16.34
N THR A 35 -16.43 -20.05 -17.15
CA THR A 35 -17.68 -20.83 -17.22
C THR A 35 -17.36 -22.32 -17.25
N PRO A 36 -18.35 -23.22 -17.12
CA PRO A 36 -18.11 -24.66 -17.30
C PRO A 36 -17.50 -25.01 -18.67
N GLU A 37 -17.85 -24.29 -19.73
CA GLU A 37 -17.34 -24.48 -21.09
C GLU A 37 -15.94 -23.87 -21.28
N THR A 38 -15.66 -22.77 -20.58
CA THR A 38 -14.36 -22.08 -20.62
C THR A 38 -13.81 -21.91 -19.20
N PRO A 39 -13.43 -23.01 -18.52
CA PRO A 39 -13.06 -22.99 -17.10
C PRO A 39 -11.78 -22.20 -16.83
N LEU A 40 -10.96 -21.94 -17.86
CA LEU A 40 -9.76 -21.11 -17.78
C LEU A 40 -9.88 -19.83 -18.62
N ALA A 41 -11.11 -19.34 -18.82
CA ALA A 41 -11.40 -18.14 -19.62
C ALA A 41 -10.69 -18.14 -20.99
N SER A 42 -10.82 -19.25 -21.71
CA SER A 42 -10.19 -19.46 -23.04
C SER A 42 -8.67 -19.25 -23.06
N GLY A 43 -7.98 -19.62 -21.96
CA GLY A 43 -6.53 -19.50 -21.83
C GLY A 43 -6.06 -18.19 -21.19
N SER A 44 -6.99 -17.30 -20.82
CA SER A 44 -6.66 -16.07 -20.09
C SER A 44 -6.25 -16.33 -18.64
N VAL A 45 -6.64 -17.49 -18.09
CA VAL A 45 -6.09 -18.06 -16.85
C VAL A 45 -5.03 -19.09 -17.22
N THR A 46 -3.84 -18.99 -16.62
CA THR A 46 -2.75 -19.93 -16.83
C THR A 46 -3.13 -21.34 -16.36
N ALA A 47 -2.80 -22.34 -17.18
CA ALA A 47 -3.08 -23.75 -16.93
C ALA A 47 -2.18 -24.39 -15.85
N ASP A 48 -1.04 -23.76 -15.53
CA ASP A 48 -0.19 -24.16 -14.42
C ASP A 48 -0.75 -23.66 -13.09
N LEU A 49 -0.61 -24.48 -12.05
CA LEU A 49 -0.92 -24.10 -10.69
C LEU A 49 0.23 -23.28 -10.11
N LEU A 50 -0.11 -22.16 -9.47
CA LEU A 50 0.82 -21.43 -8.62
C LEU A 50 1.00 -22.14 -7.28
N ALA A 51 -0.10 -22.64 -6.73
CA ALA A 51 -0.15 -23.46 -5.52
C ALA A 51 -1.46 -24.27 -5.54
N ASP A 52 -1.49 -25.38 -4.82
CA ASP A 52 -2.68 -26.22 -4.65
C ASP A 52 -3.05 -26.35 -3.18
N SER A 53 -4.30 -26.74 -2.90
CA SER A 53 -4.74 -27.06 -1.54
C SER A 53 -4.55 -25.90 -0.53
N VAL A 54 -4.80 -24.66 -0.94
CA VAL A 54 -4.58 -23.46 -0.12
C VAL A 54 -5.84 -23.07 0.64
N ALA A 55 -5.73 -22.80 1.95
CA ALA A 55 -6.84 -22.27 2.74
C ALA A 55 -7.11 -20.79 2.39
N ARG A 56 -8.37 -20.36 2.42
CA ARG A 56 -8.78 -18.99 2.02
C ARG A 56 -7.94 -17.88 2.67
N ASP A 57 -7.70 -17.97 3.97
CA ASP A 57 -6.92 -16.94 4.69
C ASP A 57 -5.46 -16.91 4.23
N ARG A 58 -4.88 -18.08 3.91
CA ARG A 58 -3.52 -18.20 3.38
C ARG A 58 -3.38 -17.62 1.98
N ILE A 59 -4.45 -17.62 1.18
CA ILE A 59 -4.44 -16.91 -0.12
C ILE A 59 -4.06 -15.44 0.11
N LEU A 60 -4.67 -14.79 1.11
CA LEU A 60 -4.45 -13.37 1.37
C LEU A 60 -3.04 -13.10 1.91
N THR A 61 -2.57 -13.91 2.86
CA THR A 61 -1.30 -13.64 3.55
C THR A 61 -0.07 -14.08 2.75
N ASP A 62 -0.17 -15.18 2.01
CA ASP A 62 1.01 -15.85 1.45
C ASP A 62 1.10 -15.64 -0.07
N PHE A 63 -0.02 -15.46 -0.78
CA PHE A 63 -0.06 -15.44 -2.25
C PHE A 63 -0.54 -14.13 -2.86
N LEU A 64 -1.46 -13.42 -2.21
CA LEU A 64 -2.08 -12.21 -2.75
C LEU A 64 -1.20 -10.98 -2.49
N ASN A 65 -0.12 -10.83 -3.26
CA ASN A 65 0.71 -9.64 -3.18
C ASN A 65 -0.06 -8.38 -3.64
N PRO A 66 -0.35 -7.40 -2.75
CA PRO A 66 -1.15 -6.22 -3.10
C PRO A 66 -0.40 -5.25 -4.03
N CYS A 67 0.93 -5.30 -4.07
CA CYS A 67 1.73 -4.45 -4.96
C CYS A 67 1.67 -4.93 -6.42
N ILE A 68 1.31 -6.20 -6.65
CA ILE A 68 1.36 -6.83 -7.97
C ILE A 68 -0.03 -7.19 -8.48
N HIS A 69 -0.87 -7.76 -7.61
CA HIS A 69 -2.21 -8.20 -7.99
C HIS A 69 -3.18 -7.03 -7.90
N GLU A 70 -3.94 -6.84 -8.98
CA GLU A 70 -5.00 -5.84 -9.04
C GLU A 70 -6.37 -6.45 -8.69
N ALA A 71 -6.55 -7.76 -8.81
CA ALA A 71 -7.80 -8.46 -8.51
C ALA A 71 -7.59 -9.88 -7.97
N LEU A 72 -8.59 -10.37 -7.23
CA LEU A 72 -8.73 -11.75 -6.79
C LEU A 72 -10.08 -12.27 -7.25
N TYR A 73 -10.11 -13.47 -7.83
CA TYR A 73 -11.34 -14.18 -8.19
C TYR A 73 -11.42 -15.49 -7.41
N LEU A 74 -12.51 -15.68 -6.66
CA LEU A 74 -12.84 -16.97 -6.06
C LEU A 74 -13.86 -17.65 -6.96
N VAL A 75 -13.51 -18.79 -7.51
CA VAL A 75 -14.35 -19.58 -8.40
C VAL A 75 -14.86 -20.80 -7.63
N ASP A 76 -16.15 -21.08 -7.70
CA ASP A 76 -16.76 -22.29 -7.14
C ASP A 76 -17.25 -23.22 -8.27
N PRO A 77 -16.43 -24.22 -8.68
CA PRO A 77 -16.80 -25.17 -9.73
C PRO A 77 -18.04 -26.00 -9.40
N ASP A 78 -18.27 -26.32 -8.12
CA ASP A 78 -19.43 -27.11 -7.67
C ASP A 78 -20.73 -26.28 -7.76
N ALA A 79 -20.62 -24.94 -7.71
CA ALA A 79 -21.71 -23.99 -7.90
C ALA A 79 -21.79 -23.44 -9.33
N ASN A 80 -21.59 -24.30 -10.35
CA ASN A 80 -21.65 -23.91 -11.77
C ASN A 80 -20.65 -22.79 -12.13
N TYR A 81 -19.44 -22.87 -11.58
CA TYR A 81 -18.39 -21.85 -11.77
C TYR A 81 -18.84 -20.45 -11.33
N ASP A 82 -19.62 -20.34 -10.24
CA ASP A 82 -19.93 -19.04 -9.66
C ASP A 82 -18.63 -18.31 -9.27
N VAL A 83 -18.54 -17.03 -9.60
CA VAL A 83 -17.32 -16.24 -9.41
C VAL A 83 -17.58 -15.05 -8.51
N THR A 84 -16.92 -15.03 -7.36
CA THR A 84 -16.84 -13.82 -6.53
C THR A 84 -15.58 -13.04 -6.88
N ALA A 85 -15.75 -11.82 -7.39
CA ALA A 85 -14.66 -10.93 -7.74
C ALA A 85 -14.33 -9.95 -6.60
N TYR A 86 -13.05 -9.74 -6.38
CA TYR A 86 -12.54 -8.79 -5.40
C TYR A 86 -11.51 -7.86 -6.03
N ARG A 87 -11.64 -6.55 -5.75
CA ARG A 87 -10.63 -5.56 -6.08
C ARG A 87 -9.56 -5.55 -4.99
N VAL A 88 -8.30 -5.64 -5.40
CA VAL A 88 -7.16 -5.54 -4.48
C VAL A 88 -6.74 -4.08 -4.32
N CYS A 89 -6.60 -3.65 -3.07
CA CYS A 89 -6.25 -2.31 -2.67
C CYS A 89 -4.92 -2.34 -1.91
N TRP A 90 -3.86 -1.79 -2.50
CA TRP A 90 -2.56 -1.66 -1.84
C TRP A 90 -2.54 -0.45 -0.92
N LEU A 91 -2.34 -0.67 0.38
CA LEU A 91 -2.52 0.37 1.40
C LEU A 91 -1.23 1.14 1.75
N GLU A 92 -0.12 0.82 1.09
CA GLU A 92 1.19 1.43 1.36
C GLU A 92 1.60 2.44 0.28
N TRP A 93 2.51 3.35 0.62
CA TRP A 93 3.18 4.29 -0.31
C TRP A 93 4.67 3.93 -0.55
N GLY A 94 5.14 2.80 -0.01
CA GLY A 94 6.53 2.31 -0.16
C GLY A 94 6.80 1.60 -1.48
N ASP A 95 7.95 0.95 -1.60
CA ASP A 95 8.35 0.17 -2.79
C ASP A 95 7.96 -1.33 -2.72
N GLY A 96 7.25 -1.73 -1.67
CA GLY A 96 6.75 -3.09 -1.47
C GLY A 96 7.73 -4.08 -0.85
N ARG A 97 8.92 -3.64 -0.41
CA ARG A 97 9.99 -4.54 0.11
C ARG A 97 9.82 -5.05 1.54
N ASN A 98 8.87 -4.52 2.33
CA ASN A 98 8.74 -4.84 3.76
C ASN A 98 7.48 -5.68 4.08
N GLY A 99 7.04 -6.53 3.15
CA GLY A 99 5.68 -7.04 3.20
C GLY A 99 4.66 -5.94 2.87
N GLY A 100 3.46 -6.34 2.48
CA GLY A 100 2.48 -5.43 1.91
C GLY A 100 1.19 -5.40 2.71
N ARG A 101 0.82 -4.25 3.27
CA ARG A 101 -0.56 -4.09 3.75
C ARG A 101 -1.49 -3.97 2.57
N GLY A 102 -2.48 -4.84 2.51
CA GLY A 102 -3.46 -4.90 1.44
C GLY A 102 -4.89 -4.95 1.99
N ALA A 103 -5.84 -4.66 1.13
CA ALA A 103 -7.24 -4.95 1.36
C ALA A 103 -7.88 -5.56 0.12
N ILE A 104 -8.95 -6.31 0.33
CA ILE A 104 -9.84 -6.76 -0.74
C ILE A 104 -11.23 -6.16 -0.53
N VAL A 105 -11.85 -5.73 -1.62
CA VAL A 105 -13.23 -5.22 -1.66
C VAL A 105 -14.02 -6.06 -2.64
N ALA A 106 -15.13 -6.66 -2.21
CA ALA A 106 -16.00 -7.42 -3.10
C ALA A 106 -16.62 -6.49 -4.15
N VAL A 107 -16.61 -6.91 -5.42
CA VAL A 107 -17.15 -6.12 -6.54
C VAL A 107 -18.14 -6.95 -7.36
N GLU A 108 -19.41 -6.60 -7.25
CA GLU A 108 -20.50 -7.35 -7.92
C GLU A 108 -20.68 -6.95 -9.39
N SER A 109 -20.09 -5.83 -9.82
CA SER A 109 -20.23 -5.33 -11.18
C SER A 109 -19.05 -4.45 -11.60
N ASP A 110 -18.91 -4.23 -12.91
CA ASP A 110 -17.91 -3.30 -13.47
C ASP A 110 -18.11 -1.86 -13.01
N ALA A 111 -19.36 -1.47 -12.73
CA ALA A 111 -19.67 -0.16 -12.20
C ALA A 111 -19.19 -0.03 -10.74
N ALA A 112 -19.44 -1.05 -9.92
CA ALA A 112 -18.94 -1.11 -8.54
C ALA A 112 -17.40 -1.11 -8.52
N ASP A 113 -16.78 -1.91 -9.38
CA ASP A 113 -15.33 -1.96 -9.54
C ASP A 113 -14.73 -0.61 -9.92
N ARG A 114 -15.29 0.06 -10.94
CA ARG A 114 -14.86 1.40 -11.35
C ARG A 114 -15.01 2.42 -10.23
N ARG A 115 -16.12 2.37 -9.48
CA ARG A 115 -16.36 3.23 -8.32
C ARG A 115 -15.26 3.03 -7.28
N VAL A 116 -15.02 1.80 -6.83
CA VAL A 116 -13.99 1.47 -5.82
C VAL A 116 -12.61 1.92 -6.28
N ARG A 117 -12.22 1.63 -7.53
CA ARG A 117 -10.93 2.06 -8.09
C ARG A 117 -10.77 3.57 -8.11
N THR A 118 -11.81 4.29 -8.51
CA THR A 118 -11.79 5.75 -8.60
C THR A 118 -11.68 6.38 -7.22
N TRP A 119 -12.53 5.94 -6.30
CA TRP A 119 -12.52 6.37 -4.91
C TRP A 119 -11.16 6.10 -4.25
N PHE A 120 -10.69 4.85 -4.32
CA PHE A 120 -9.45 4.43 -3.68
C PHE A 120 -8.25 5.22 -4.20
N ARG A 121 -8.16 5.39 -5.53
CA ARG A 121 -7.10 6.18 -6.15
C ARG A 121 -7.15 7.64 -5.71
N ALA A 122 -8.33 8.27 -5.71
CA ALA A 122 -8.47 9.66 -5.30
C ALA A 122 -8.06 9.86 -3.84
N THR A 123 -8.52 8.99 -2.93
CA THR A 123 -8.16 9.05 -1.51
C THR A 123 -6.67 8.80 -1.31
N LYS A 124 -6.10 7.80 -1.98
CA LYS A 124 -4.67 7.47 -1.86
C LYS A 124 -3.76 8.59 -2.39
N THR A 125 -4.17 9.26 -3.47
CA THR A 125 -3.47 10.44 -3.99
C THR A 125 -3.50 11.59 -3.01
N ALA A 126 -4.68 11.97 -2.50
CA ALA A 126 -4.79 13.07 -1.54
C ALA A 126 -4.00 12.82 -0.25
N LEU A 127 -4.03 11.59 0.28
CA LEU A 127 -3.20 11.20 1.42
C LEU A 127 -1.70 11.22 1.09
N GLY A 128 -1.33 10.84 -0.14
CA GLY A 128 0.03 10.95 -0.64
C GLY A 128 0.53 12.39 -0.60
N ASP A 129 -0.27 13.33 -1.10
CA ASP A 129 0.06 14.76 -1.07
C ASP A 129 0.24 15.27 0.37
N LEU A 130 -0.62 14.86 1.31
CA LEU A 130 -0.50 15.20 2.74
C LEU A 130 0.76 14.62 3.39
N ILE A 131 1.16 13.40 3.00
CA ILE A 131 2.43 12.80 3.44
C ILE A 131 3.62 13.60 2.91
N GLU A 132 3.61 13.94 1.62
CA GLU A 132 4.69 14.69 0.98
C GLU A 132 4.87 16.09 1.57
N MET A 133 3.77 16.74 1.95
CA MET A 133 3.78 18.02 2.67
C MET A 133 4.17 17.90 4.15
N GLY A 134 4.35 16.68 4.67
CA GLY A 134 4.66 16.44 6.09
C GLY A 134 3.48 16.69 7.04
N ALA A 135 2.28 16.94 6.52
CA ALA A 135 1.07 17.18 7.31
C ALA A 135 0.50 15.89 7.93
N LEU A 136 0.90 14.72 7.41
CA LEU A 136 0.46 13.42 7.89
C LEU A 136 1.59 12.40 7.83
N SER A 137 1.77 11.58 8.86
CA SER A 137 2.70 10.46 8.78
C SER A 137 2.15 9.33 7.91
N ARG A 138 3.04 8.54 7.30
CA ARG A 138 2.64 7.37 6.49
C ARG A 138 1.78 6.39 7.27
N ARG A 139 2.12 6.15 8.54
CA ARG A 139 1.37 5.28 9.45
C ARG A 139 -0.05 5.81 9.70
N ALA A 140 -0.19 7.11 9.95
CA ALA A 140 -1.50 7.72 10.14
C ALA A 140 -2.35 7.67 8.85
N ALA A 141 -1.75 7.94 7.69
CA ALA A 141 -2.41 7.82 6.39
C ALA A 141 -2.87 6.39 6.10
N GLN A 142 -2.04 5.39 6.40
CA GLN A 142 -2.38 3.98 6.26
C GLN A 142 -3.53 3.59 7.19
N ALA A 143 -3.47 3.94 8.47
CA ALA A 143 -4.52 3.65 9.44
C ALA A 143 -5.85 4.29 9.04
N TYR A 144 -5.81 5.52 8.53
CA TYR A 144 -6.97 6.20 7.98
C TYR A 144 -7.53 5.44 6.75
N LEU A 145 -6.68 5.06 5.80
CA LEU A 145 -7.10 4.36 4.60
C LEU A 145 -7.70 2.97 4.92
N GLU A 146 -7.09 2.22 5.84
CA GLU A 146 -7.64 0.96 6.38
C GLU A 146 -9.05 1.17 6.94
N SER A 147 -9.22 2.17 7.81
CA SER A 147 -10.52 2.48 8.40
C SER A 147 -11.56 2.83 7.35
N ARG A 148 -11.21 3.61 6.32
CA ARG A 148 -12.15 4.01 5.27
C ARG A 148 -12.52 2.84 4.36
N VAL A 149 -11.57 1.97 4.02
CA VAL A 149 -11.84 0.75 3.24
C VAL A 149 -12.82 -0.17 3.98
N CYS A 150 -12.64 -0.39 5.27
CA CYS A 150 -13.57 -1.20 6.04
C CYS A 150 -14.94 -0.53 6.21
N ALA A 151 -14.98 0.78 6.52
CA ALA A 151 -16.23 1.46 6.85
C ALA A 151 -17.10 1.80 5.63
N ASP A 152 -16.49 2.17 4.49
CA ASP A 152 -17.22 2.65 3.31
C ASP A 152 -17.45 1.57 2.25
N GLU A 153 -16.53 0.60 2.17
CA GLU A 153 -16.49 -0.39 1.09
C GLU A 153 -16.59 -1.82 1.59
N ASP A 154 -16.85 -2.03 2.89
CA ASP A 154 -16.92 -3.35 3.55
C ASP A 154 -15.68 -4.23 3.24
N GLY A 155 -14.52 -3.56 3.13
CA GLY A 155 -13.28 -4.20 2.72
C GLY A 155 -12.64 -5.03 3.83
N THR A 156 -11.99 -6.12 3.45
CA THR A 156 -11.19 -6.96 4.35
C THR A 156 -9.71 -6.61 4.22
N VAL A 157 -9.11 -6.14 5.31
CA VAL A 157 -7.68 -5.82 5.38
C VAL A 157 -6.87 -7.06 5.73
N TYR A 158 -5.69 -7.19 5.13
CA TYR A 158 -4.74 -8.28 5.38
C TYR A 158 -3.29 -7.79 5.33
N THR A 159 -2.38 -8.57 5.90
CA THR A 159 -0.93 -8.37 5.77
C THR A 159 -0.38 -9.46 4.88
N TYR A 160 0.17 -9.07 3.74
CA TYR A 160 0.93 -9.96 2.87
C TYR A 160 2.35 -10.13 3.41
N VAL A 161 2.69 -11.37 3.76
CA VAL A 161 4.03 -11.78 4.21
C VAL A 161 4.78 -12.47 3.06
N GLY A 162 4.03 -13.05 2.10
CA GLY A 162 4.61 -13.87 1.05
C GLY A 162 4.95 -15.27 1.53
N ASP A 163 5.22 -16.17 0.58
CA ASP A 163 5.66 -17.56 0.85
C ASP A 163 7.18 -17.65 1.08
N ASP A 164 7.83 -16.57 1.52
CA ASP A 164 9.28 -16.52 1.75
C ASP A 164 9.61 -16.64 3.24
N PRO A 165 10.05 -17.82 3.73
CA PRO A 165 10.32 -18.06 5.15
C PRO A 165 11.54 -17.29 5.69
N GLU A 166 12.32 -16.61 4.84
CA GLU A 166 13.51 -15.83 5.23
C GLU A 166 13.31 -14.30 5.20
N SER A 167 12.07 -13.82 5.05
CA SER A 167 11.77 -12.38 5.07
C SER A 167 11.85 -11.80 6.51
N ASP A 168 13.08 -11.70 7.01
CA ASP A 168 13.45 -11.08 8.27
C ASP A 168 13.05 -9.60 8.22
N VAL A 169 12.01 -9.25 8.97
CA VAL A 169 11.43 -7.91 9.02
C VAL A 169 12.45 -6.97 9.67
N THR A 170 13.30 -6.33 8.86
CA THR A 170 14.13 -5.23 9.36
C THR A 170 13.19 -4.14 9.91
N ALA A 171 13.22 -3.97 11.24
CA ALA A 171 12.30 -3.12 11.96
C ALA A 171 12.37 -1.68 11.44
N TYR A 172 11.29 -1.26 10.77
CA TYR A 172 11.06 0.13 10.41
C TYR A 172 11.12 0.99 11.68
N THR A 173 12.03 1.98 11.70
CA THR A 173 12.05 3.01 12.74
C THR A 173 11.20 4.19 12.25
N PRO A 174 10.01 4.45 12.84
CA PRO A 174 9.11 5.49 12.35
C PRO A 174 9.68 6.88 12.58
N THR A 175 9.44 7.78 11.63
CA THR A 175 9.53 9.22 11.89
C THR A 175 8.39 9.58 12.87
N PRO A 176 8.67 10.15 14.04
CA PRO A 176 7.64 10.52 15.00
C PRO A 176 6.73 11.61 14.44
N ASP A 177 5.45 11.56 14.80
CA ASP A 177 4.46 12.58 14.43
C ASP A 177 4.90 13.96 14.98
N ARG A 178 4.93 14.98 14.13
CA ARG A 178 5.10 16.38 14.53
C ARG A 178 3.81 17.13 14.23
N TRP A 179 3.25 17.82 15.22
CA TRP A 179 2.06 18.64 15.05
C TRP A 179 2.48 20.05 14.62
N LEU A 180 1.73 20.66 13.69
CA LEU A 180 2.02 21.98 13.11
C LEU A 180 2.05 23.14 14.12
N GLU A 181 1.66 22.90 15.38
CA GLU A 181 1.65 23.91 16.45
C GLU A 181 2.97 23.96 17.25
N ASP A 182 3.86 22.97 17.11
CA ASP A 182 5.11 22.88 17.89
C ASP A 182 6.22 23.85 17.41
N ASP A 183 6.07 24.46 16.23
CA ASP A 183 7.09 25.31 15.62
C ASP A 183 7.02 26.81 16.03
N TRP A 184 6.05 27.22 16.87
CA TRP A 184 5.84 28.65 17.18
C TRP A 184 6.48 29.15 18.48
N TRP A 185 7.21 28.32 19.22
CA TRP A 185 7.86 28.75 20.49
C TRP A 185 9.36 28.47 20.61
N GLN A 186 10.02 27.89 19.60
CA GLN A 186 11.46 27.62 19.70
C GLN A 186 12.37 28.75 19.19
N ASP A 187 11.83 29.88 18.70
CA ASP A 187 12.66 30.94 18.10
C ASP A 187 12.59 32.31 18.82
N VAL A 188 12.24 32.34 20.12
CA VAL A 188 12.12 33.61 20.88
C VAL A 188 12.79 33.61 22.26
N THR A 189 13.62 32.61 22.63
CA THR A 189 14.28 32.64 23.96
C THR A 189 15.81 32.57 24.01
N ASP A 190 16.52 32.50 22.88
CA ASP A 190 18.00 32.37 22.89
C ASP A 190 18.78 33.55 22.27
N ASN A 191 18.25 34.78 22.29
CA ASN A 191 19.04 35.95 21.84
C ASN A 191 19.02 37.15 22.80
N TRP A 192 18.93 36.91 24.10
CA TRP A 192 19.19 37.93 25.11
C TRP A 192 20.02 37.31 26.23
N GLU A 193 21.34 37.27 26.05
CA GLU A 193 22.33 37.71 27.06
C GLU A 193 23.77 37.37 26.62
N THR A 194 24.66 38.37 26.79
CA THR A 194 26.13 38.31 26.84
C THR A 194 26.96 38.33 25.54
N SER A 195 27.39 39.54 25.16
CA SER A 195 28.83 39.84 24.97
C SER A 195 29.06 41.35 24.98
N GLU A 196 29.07 41.92 26.18
CA GLU A 196 29.98 43.04 26.49
C GLU A 196 31.39 42.46 26.64
N THR A 197 32.36 43.02 25.92
CA THR A 197 33.82 43.11 26.14
C THR A 197 34.47 43.33 24.76
N ASP A 198 35.41 44.21 24.51
CA ASP A 198 36.05 45.28 25.27
C ASP A 198 36.68 46.20 24.21
N ASP A 199 36.58 47.51 24.44
CA ASP A 199 37.47 48.52 23.89
C ASP A 199 38.92 48.16 24.26
N ASP A 200 39.84 48.08 23.28
CA ASP A 200 41.25 48.23 23.59
C ASP A 200 41.94 49.19 22.62
N TRP A 201 42.58 50.17 23.22
CA TRP A 201 43.16 51.36 22.63
C TRP A 201 44.68 51.15 22.49
N GLU A 202 45.22 51.12 21.27
CA GLU A 202 46.66 51.36 21.08
C GLU A 202 46.91 52.80 20.65
N THR A 203 47.48 53.58 21.57
CA THR A 203 48.07 54.90 21.31
C THR A 203 49.56 54.91 21.67
N GLY A 204 50.36 55.39 20.70
CA GLY A 204 51.63 56.07 20.92
C GLY A 204 52.90 55.28 20.56
N ASN A 205 53.99 55.87 20.06
CA ASN A 205 54.28 57.20 19.52
C ASN A 205 55.72 57.20 18.95
N ASP A 206 55.98 58.00 17.92
CA ASP A 206 57.25 58.65 17.48
C ASP A 206 58.58 57.87 17.30
N THR A 207 59.25 57.95 16.13
CA THR A 207 60.33 58.94 15.79
C THR A 207 61.03 58.69 14.42
N ASP A 208 61.30 59.81 13.71
CA ASP A 208 62.45 60.18 12.85
C ASP A 208 62.83 59.47 11.52
N ASP A 209 62.41 60.10 10.40
CA ASP A 209 63.13 60.79 9.27
C ASP A 209 64.61 60.45 8.86
N PRO A 210 65.18 60.99 7.74
CA PRO A 210 65.57 60.23 6.54
C PRO A 210 67.06 60.44 6.16
N PRO A 211 67.47 60.16 4.91
CA PRO A 211 67.80 61.28 3.99
C PRO A 211 67.25 61.17 2.56
#